data_AF-S7WW31-F1
#
_entry.id   AF-S7WW31-F1
#
_cell.length_a   1.000
_cell.length_b   1.000
_cell.length_c   1.000
_cell.angle_alpha   90.00
_cell.angle_beta   90.00
_cell.angle_gamma   90.00
#
_symmetry.space_group_name_H-M   'P 1'
#
loop_
_entity.id
_entity.type
_entity.pdbx_description
1 polymer ?
#
loop_
_entity_poly.entity_id
_entity_poly.type
_entity_poly.pdbx_seq_one_letter_code
_entity_poly.pdbx_strand_id
1 'polypeptide(L)'
;MMAGYKFLAAGNEKIEIWLPLKGQRRKYKLEDLLAWQEEEVIANKKVFKQLILVFADKYSFAISNHEHLGYDDLKRYLSKKAGKKKVKN
;
A
#
# COMPACT_ATOMS: atom_id res chain seq x y z
N MET A 1 -23.05 6.93 3.83
CA MET A 1 -21.71 6.31 3.93
C MET A 1 -20.80 7.04 2.94
N MET A 2 -19.79 7.79 3.41
CA MET A 2 -18.86 8.47 2.51
C MET A 2 -17.83 7.45 2.02
N ALA A 3 -17.76 7.21 0.71
CA ALA A 3 -16.76 6.32 0.14
C ALA A 3 -15.38 6.97 0.31
N GLY A 4 -14.54 6.38 1.17
CA GLY A 4 -13.15 6.80 1.32
C GLY A 4 -12.34 6.32 0.12
N TYR A 5 -12.30 7.11 -0.95
CA TYR A 5 -11.42 6.81 -2.08
C TYR A 5 -9.96 7.03 -1.68
N LYS A 6 -9.16 5.97 -1.67
CA LYS A 6 -7.70 6.02 -1.56
C LYS A 6 -7.13 5.48 -2.87
N PHE A 7 -6.17 6.18 -3.45
CA PHE A 7 -5.49 5.72 -4.66
C PHE A 7 -4.03 5.45 -4.34
N LEU A 8 -3.53 4.32 -4.84
CA LEU A 8 -2.13 4.00 -4.80
C LEU A 8 -1.69 3.47 -6.16
N ALA A 9 -0.69 4.11 -6.76
CA ALA A 9 -0.09 3.68 -8.01
C ALA A 9 1.39 3.39 -7.77
N ALA A 10 1.89 2.30 -8.36
CA ALA A 10 3.29 1.92 -8.28
C ALA A 10 3.82 1.49 -9.65
N GLY A 11 4.97 2.02 -10.03
CA GLY A 11 5.56 1.81 -11.36
C GLY A 11 6.72 2.77 -11.60
N ASN A 12 7.61 2.45 -12.55
CA ASN A 12 8.77 3.29 -12.88
C ASN A 12 9.57 3.74 -11.64
N GLU A 13 9.76 2.81 -10.70
CA GLU A 13 10.48 3.02 -9.42
C GLU A 13 9.89 4.13 -8.54
N LYS A 14 8.59 4.38 -8.67
CA LYS A 14 7.84 5.37 -7.90
C LYS A 14 6.57 4.76 -7.31
N ILE A 15 6.13 5.36 -6.22
CA ILE A 15 4.86 5.10 -5.56
C ILE A 15 4.16 6.44 -5.37
N GLU A 16 2.95 6.59 -5.90
CA GLU A 16 2.11 7.76 -5.69
C GLU A 16 0.89 7.40 -4.86
N ILE A 17 0.62 8.20 -3.83
CA ILE A 17 -0.53 8.05 -2.93
C ILE A 17 -1.38 9.30 -3.09
N TRP A 18 -2.68 9.11 -3.32
CA TRP A 18 -3.62 10.21 -3.41
C TRP A 18 -4.84 9.94 -2.53
N LEU A 19 -5.09 10.89 -1.62
CA LEU A 19 -6.22 10.93 -0.71
C LEU A 19 -7.02 12.20 -1.03
N PRO A 20 -7.94 12.16 -2.01
CA PRO A 20 -8.65 13.35 -2.51
C PRO A 20 -9.41 14.08 -1.40
N LEU A 21 -10.10 13.32 -0.53
CA LEU A 21 -10.89 13.89 0.57
C LEU A 21 -10.04 14.59 1.63
N LYS A 22 -8.73 14.35 1.66
CA LYS A 22 -7.78 15.02 2.55
C LYS A 22 -6.93 16.06 1.82
N GLY A 23 -7.16 16.29 0.52
CA GLY A 23 -6.30 17.13 -0.31
C GLY A 23 -4.84 16.68 -0.35
N GLN A 24 -4.55 15.42 0.01
CA GLN A 24 -3.19 14.95 0.20
C GLN A 24 -2.74 14.13 -1.00
N ARG A 25 -1.61 14.52 -1.57
CA ARG A 25 -0.89 13.75 -2.58
C ARG A 25 0.56 13.59 -2.14
N ARG A 26 1.04 12.35 -2.13
CA ARG A 26 2.41 12.00 -1.76
C ARG A 26 3.04 11.25 -2.91
N LYS A 27 4.28 11.59 -3.21
CA LYS A 27 5.08 10.94 -4.25
C LYS A 27 6.37 10.47 -3.60
N TYR A 28 6.59 9.17 -3.68
CA TYR A 28 7.76 8.51 -3.16
C TYR A 28 8.52 7.86 -4.31
N LYS A 29 9.84 7.88 -4.23
CA LYS A 29 10.65 6.91 -4.97
C LYS A 29 10.61 5.57 -4.24
N LEU A 30 10.91 4.49 -4.96
CA LEU A 30 10.96 3.16 -4.34
C LEU A 30 12.06 3.04 -3.27
N GLU A 31 13.11 3.85 -3.37
CA GLU A 31 14.15 3.96 -2.34
C GLU A 31 13.59 4.44 -0.99
N ASP A 32 12.59 5.32 -1.02
CA ASP A 32 11.94 5.88 0.17
C ASP A 32 11.05 4.88 0.92
N LEU A 33 10.66 3.76 0.28
CA LEU A 33 9.97 2.68 0.97
C LEU A 33 10.94 2.02 1.95
N LEU A 34 10.64 1.97 3.25
CA LEU A 34 11.48 1.29 4.22
C LEU A 34 11.13 -0.18 4.35
N ALA A 35 9.83 -0.45 4.47
CA ALA A 35 9.32 -1.79 4.67
C ALA A 35 7.93 -1.94 4.07
N TRP A 36 7.57 -3.17 3.72
CA TRP A 36 6.20 -3.53 3.40
C TRP A 36 5.86 -4.94 3.89
N GLN A 37 4.57 -5.16 4.14
CA GLN A 37 4.06 -6.47 4.54
C GLN A 37 2.62 -6.68 4.08
N GLU A 38 2.22 -7.94 4.01
CA GLU A 38 0.83 -8.34 3.82
C GLU A 38 0.37 -9.03 5.11
N GLU A 39 -0.76 -8.58 5.64
CA GLU A 39 -1.40 -9.17 6.82
C GLU A 39 -2.80 -9.68 6.47
N GLU A 40 -3.22 -10.74 7.16
CA GLU A 40 -4.62 -11.17 7.15
C GLU A 40 -5.37 -10.47 8.28
N VAL A 41 -6.46 -9.78 7.94
CA VAL A 41 -7.30 -9.02 8.86
C VAL A 41 -8.68 -9.67 8.90
N ILE A 42 -9.14 -10.05 10.09
CA ILE A 42 -10.48 -10.60 10.30
C ILE A 42 -11.41 -9.46 10.69
N ALA A 43 -12.41 -9.16 9.85
CA ALA A 43 -13.46 -8.21 10.17
C ALA A 43 -14.82 -8.75 9.75
N ASN A 44 -15.84 -8.60 10.59
CA ASN A 44 -17.21 -9.06 10.32
C ASN A 44 -17.30 -10.53 9.85
N LYS A 45 -16.55 -11.43 10.51
CA LYS A 45 -16.45 -12.87 10.17
C LYS A 45 -15.89 -13.17 8.77
N LYS A 46 -15.25 -12.20 8.12
CA LYS A 46 -14.57 -12.37 6.84
C LYS A 46 -13.08 -12.08 6.99
N VAL A 47 -12.26 -12.83 6.27
CA VAL A 47 -10.80 -12.64 6.20
C VAL A 47 -10.49 -11.77 4.99
N PHE A 48 -9.74 -10.71 5.22
CA PHE A 48 -9.26 -9.80 4.18
C PHE A 48 -7.74 -9.74 4.22
N LYS A 49 -7.12 -9.33 3.12
CA LYS A 49 -5.68 -9.09 3.07
C LYS A 49 -5.42 -7.60 3.03
N GLN A 50 -4.43 -7.15 3.78
CA GLN A 50 -4.04 -5.76 3.86
C GLN A 50 -2.55 -5.63 3.56
N LEU A 51 -2.22 -4.81 2.58
CA LEU A 51 -0.85 -4.37 2.35
C LEU A 51 -0.58 -3.14 3.19
N ILE A 52 0.53 -3.17 3.93
CA ILE A 52 1.02 -2.07 4.73
C ILE A 52 2.37 -1.66 4.17
N LEU A 53 2.53 -0.38 3.85
CA LEU A 53 3.75 0.23 3.35
C LEU A 53 4.21 1.30 4.35
N VAL A 54 5.50 1.28 4.69
CA VAL A 54 6.14 2.25 5.59
C VAL A 54 7.22 3.00 4.83
N PHE A 55 7.18 4.32 4.87
CA PHE A 55 8.10 5.21 4.13
C PHE A 55 9.11 5.91 5.07
N ALA A 56 10.18 6.46 4.50
CA ALA A 56 11.28 7.09 5.20
C ALA A 56 10.85 8.31 6.05
N ASP A 57 9.79 9.00 5.64
CA ASP A 57 9.18 10.11 6.38
C ASP A 57 8.26 9.64 7.53
N LYS A 58 8.32 8.35 7.89
CA LYS A 58 7.46 7.68 8.87
C LYS A 58 5.99 7.63 8.48
N TYR A 59 5.64 8.03 7.25
CA TYR A 59 4.29 7.83 6.74
C TYR A 59 4.03 6.34 6.57
N SER A 60 2.87 5.88 7.02
CA SER A 60 2.41 4.51 6.84
C SER A 60 1.11 4.53 6.07
N PHE A 61 1.00 3.66 5.08
CA PHE A 61 -0.18 3.54 4.24
C PHE A 61 -0.64 2.10 4.19
N ALA A 62 -1.91 1.88 4.50
CA ALA A 62 -2.53 0.57 4.49
C ALA A 62 -3.67 0.53 3.46
N ILE A 63 -3.72 -0.56 2.70
CA ILE A 63 -4.75 -0.78 1.70
C ILE A 63 -5.21 -2.24 1.68
N SER A 64 -6.52 -2.43 1.78
CA SER A 64 -7.13 -3.74 1.70
C SER A 64 -7.31 -4.19 0.24
N ASN A 65 -7.29 -5.50 0.02
CA ASN A 65 -7.67 -6.13 -1.24
C ASN A 65 -9.11 -5.76 -1.71
N HIS A 66 -9.97 -5.31 -0.79
CA HIS A 66 -11.33 -4.85 -1.13
C HIS A 66 -11.40 -3.37 -1.51
N GLU A 67 -10.39 -2.58 -1.15
CA GLU A 67 -10.33 -1.14 -1.43
C GLU A 67 -9.62 -0.84 -2.76
N HIS A 68 -8.84 -1.79 -3.31
CA HIS A 68 -7.91 -1.52 -4.40
C HIS A 68 -8.00 -2.49 -5.56
N LEU A 69 -8.38 -1.97 -6.74
CA LEU A 69 -8.54 -2.73 -7.97
C LEU A 69 -7.25 -3.42 -8.44
N GLY A 70 -6.07 -2.86 -8.14
CA GLY A 70 -4.76 -3.40 -8.53
C GLY A 70 -3.97 -4.02 -7.36
N TYR A 71 -4.64 -4.56 -6.33
CA TYR A 71 -3.97 -5.04 -5.11
C TYR A 71 -2.90 -6.10 -5.42
N ASP A 72 -3.24 -7.10 -6.22
CA ASP A 72 -2.31 -8.19 -6.57
C ASP A 72 -1.14 -7.71 -7.44
N ASP A 73 -1.39 -6.74 -8.33
CA ASP A 73 -0.34 -6.15 -9.16
C ASP A 73 0.62 -5.31 -8.34
N LEU A 74 0.11 -4.54 -7.37
CA LEU A 74 0.92 -3.82 -6.41
C LEU A 74 1.79 -4.78 -5.60
N LYS A 75 1.20 -5.84 -5.04
CA LYS A 75 1.93 -6.87 -4.29
C LYS A 75 3.04 -7.48 -5.14
N ARG A 76 2.74 -7.83 -6.39
CA ARG A 76 3.69 -8.40 -7.35
C ARG A 76 4.82 -7.43 -7.66
N TYR A 77 4.50 -6.16 -7.89
CA TYR A 77 5.47 -5.10 -8.11
C TYR A 77 6.42 -4.95 -6.91
N LEU A 78 5.87 -4.84 -5.69
CA LEU A 78 6.65 -4.75 -4.45
C LEU A 78 7.52 -5.99 -4.24
N SER A 79 7.00 -7.18 -4.51
CA SER A 79 7.78 -8.42 -4.41
C SER A 79 8.95 -8.45 -5.39
N LYS A 80 8.75 -7.98 -6.63
CA LYS A 80 9.78 -7.96 -7.67
C LYS A 80 10.82 -6.87 -7.45
N LYS A 81 10.40 -5.67 -7.04
CA LYS A 81 11.25 -4.47 -7.01
C LYS A 81 11.75 -4.10 -5.61
N ALA A 82 11.01 -4.48 -4.57
CA ALA A 82 11.31 -4.19 -3.18
C ALA A 82 11.24 -5.44 -2.29
N GLY A 83 11.47 -6.64 -2.84
CA GLY A 83 11.34 -7.90 -2.09
C GLY A 83 12.25 -7.99 -0.86
N LYS A 84 13.43 -7.35 -0.89
CA LYS A 84 14.35 -7.26 0.27
C LYS A 84 13.79 -6.43 1.44
N LYS A 85 12.83 -5.55 1.15
CA LYS A 85 12.15 -4.69 2.12
C LYS A 85 10.86 -5.34 2.66
N LYS A 86 10.55 -6.57 2.25
CA LYS A 86 9.42 -7.31 2.78
C LYS A 86 9.74 -7.76 4.21
N VAL A 87 8.86 -7.45 5.16
CA VAL A 87 8.96 -8.00 6.52
C VAL A 87 8.74 -9.52 6.42
N LYS A 88 9.69 -10.29 6.97
CA LYS A 88 9.55 -11.74 7.12
C LYS A 88 9.05 -11.99 8.54
N ASN A 89 7.84 -12.53 8.64
CA ASN A 89 7.36 -13.13 9.89
C ASN A 89 7.86 -14.57 9.97
#